data_AF-G8TZN4-F1
#
_entry.id   AF-G8TZN4-F1
#
_cell.length_a   1.000
_cell.length_b   1.000
_cell.length_c   1.000
_cell.angle_alpha   90.00
_cell.angle_beta   90.00
_cell.angle_gamma   90.00
#
_symmetry.space_group_name_H-M   'P 1'
#
loop_
_entity.id
_entity.type
_entity.pdbx_description
1 polymer ?
#
loop_
_entity_poly.entity_id
_entity_poly.type
_entity_poly.pdbx_seq_one_letter_code
_entity_poly.pdbx_strand_id
1 'polypeptide(L)'
;MWDNWITEPLILGVSPDWPEDFDRDLRQHPLVHVKMVTTPPQVPWTWFPRHLRHIGLASPDAPDVYRVWFWGVPKGQEEGAFEEAVLALGRHRRQLPLPIADQVRRLTTPLTLAILTTPG
;
A
#
# COMPACT_ATOMS: atom_id res chain seq x y z
N MET A 1 -7.27 -15.60 -6.87
CA MET A 1 -8.39 -14.95 -6.12
C MET A 1 -8.60 -13.49 -6.54
N TRP A 2 -7.56 -12.80 -7.01
CA TRP A 2 -7.59 -11.37 -7.36
C TRP A 2 -8.30 -11.01 -8.68
N ASP A 3 -8.51 -11.97 -9.59
CA ASP A 3 -8.92 -11.71 -10.98
C ASP A 3 -10.27 -10.98 -11.13
N ASN A 4 -11.18 -11.15 -10.17
CA ASN A 4 -12.47 -10.44 -10.16
C ASN A 4 -12.43 -9.16 -9.30
N TRP A 5 -11.29 -8.89 -8.69
CA TRP A 5 -11.14 -7.95 -7.60
C TRP A 5 -10.27 -6.75 -7.93
N ILE A 6 -9.33 -6.87 -8.85
CA ILE A 6 -8.56 -5.73 -9.32
C ILE A 6 -9.09 -5.39 -10.70
N THR A 7 -9.73 -4.22 -10.82
CA THR A 7 -10.35 -3.75 -12.07
C THR A 7 -9.58 -2.61 -12.70
N GLU A 8 -8.65 -2.00 -11.95
CA GLU A 8 -7.80 -0.90 -12.36
C GLU A 8 -6.33 -1.28 -12.16
N PRO A 9 -5.40 -0.70 -12.93
CA PRO A 9 -3.99 -0.96 -12.71
C PRO A 9 -3.55 -0.59 -11.29
N LEU A 10 -2.58 -1.32 -10.75
CA LEU A 10 -2.01 -1.11 -9.42
C LEU A 10 -0.50 -1.26 -9.50
N ILE A 11 0.24 -0.39 -8.81
CA ILE A 11 1.69 -0.46 -8.75
C ILE A 11 2.13 -0.89 -7.35
N LEU A 12 2.90 -1.97 -7.30
CA LEU A 12 3.52 -2.48 -6.07
C LEU A 12 4.98 -2.08 -6.05
N GLY A 13 5.37 -1.23 -5.10
CA GLY A 13 6.75 -0.84 -4.87
C GLY A 13 7.36 -1.71 -3.78
N VAL A 14 8.27 -2.61 -4.12
CA VAL A 14 8.78 -3.63 -3.17
C VAL A 14 10.25 -3.42 -2.90
N SER A 15 10.68 -3.60 -1.65
CA SER A 15 12.10 -3.60 -1.31
C SER A 15 12.80 -4.83 -1.94
N PRO A 16 14.12 -4.77 -2.21
CA PRO A 16 14.85 -5.87 -2.85
C PRO A 16 14.79 -7.21 -2.08
N ASP A 17 14.59 -7.15 -0.77
CA ASP A 17 14.53 -8.27 0.17
C ASP A 17 13.08 -8.68 0.54
N TRP A 18 12.08 -8.20 -0.21
CA TRP A 18 10.68 -8.54 0.02
C TRP A 18 10.40 -10.01 -0.33
N PRO A 19 9.72 -10.78 0.54
CA PRO A 19 9.44 -12.19 0.28
C PRO A 19 8.37 -12.34 -0.81
N GLU A 20 8.76 -12.88 -1.96
CA GLU A 20 7.86 -13.05 -3.11
C GLU A 20 6.65 -13.94 -2.83
N ASP A 21 6.78 -14.91 -1.92
CA ASP A 21 5.69 -15.83 -1.57
C ASP A 21 4.49 -15.13 -0.93
N PHE A 22 4.68 -13.96 -0.32
CA PHE A 22 3.61 -13.25 0.39
C PHE A 22 2.56 -12.69 -0.58
N ASP A 23 3.01 -12.00 -1.64
CA ASP A 23 2.16 -11.32 -2.61
C ASP A 23 2.18 -12.01 -3.99
N ARG A 24 2.64 -13.27 -4.06
CA ARG A 24 2.80 -14.03 -5.31
C ARG A 24 1.59 -13.97 -6.23
N ASP A 25 0.40 -14.31 -5.70
CA ASP A 25 -0.83 -14.34 -6.49
C ASP A 25 -1.23 -12.96 -7.00
N LEU A 26 -0.91 -11.91 -6.23
CA LEU A 26 -1.17 -10.52 -6.59
C LEU A 26 -0.22 -10.06 -7.71
N ARG A 27 1.07 -10.41 -7.63
CA ARG A 27 2.08 -10.07 -8.65
C ARG A 27 1.81 -10.69 -10.02
N GLN A 28 1.13 -11.83 -10.03
CA GLN A 28 0.75 -12.53 -11.26
C GLN A 28 -0.47 -11.91 -11.95
N HIS A 29 -1.19 -11.02 -11.27
CA HIS A 29 -2.37 -10.38 -11.83
C HIS A 29 -1.99 -9.41 -12.98
N PRO A 30 -2.68 -9.44 -14.13
CA PRO A 30 -2.26 -8.69 -15.33
C PRO A 30 -2.31 -7.17 -15.17
N LEU A 31 -3.12 -6.66 -14.23
CA LEU A 31 -3.21 -5.23 -13.91
C LEU A 31 -2.23 -4.80 -12.82
N VAL A 32 -1.41 -5.71 -12.29
CA VAL A 32 -0.45 -5.40 -11.24
C VAL A 32 0.94 -5.24 -11.84
N HIS A 33 1.56 -4.09 -11.59
CA HIS A 33 2.91 -3.77 -12.01
C HIS A 33 3.82 -3.69 -10.81
N VAL A 34 4.81 -4.59 -10.74
CA VAL A 34 5.78 -4.60 -9.65
C VAL A 34 6.98 -3.74 -10.02
N LYS A 35 7.36 -2.83 -9.13
CA LYS A 35 8.57 -2.01 -9.22
C LYS A 35 9.45 -2.27 -8.00
N MET A 36 10.75 -2.42 -8.23
CA MET A 36 11.70 -2.49 -7.14
C MET A 36 12.00 -1.08 -6.61
N VAL A 37 11.92 -0.91 -5.29
CA VAL A 37 12.18 0.35 -4.60
C VAL A 37 13.44 0.20 -3.77
N THR A 38 14.56 0.70 -4.28
CA THR A 38 15.86 0.68 -3.57
C THR A 38 16.01 1.85 -2.61
N THR A 39 15.24 2.92 -2.82
CA THR A 39 15.20 4.10 -1.96
C THR A 39 13.77 4.33 -1.49
N PRO A 40 13.40 3.87 -0.28
CA PRO A 40 12.08 4.12 0.26
C PRO A 40 11.84 5.62 0.50
N PRO A 41 10.57 6.05 0.65
CA PRO A 41 10.23 7.43 0.90
C PRO A 41 10.89 7.94 2.19
N GLN A 42 11.33 9.20 2.14
CA GLN A 42 11.80 9.89 3.33
C GLN A 42 10.60 10.19 4.22
N VAL A 43 10.57 9.60 5.41
CA VAL A 43 9.57 9.89 6.44
C VAL A 43 10.13 10.84 7.49
N PRO A 44 9.30 11.72 8.09
CA PRO A 44 9.77 12.76 9.01
C PRO A 44 10.14 12.23 10.41
N TRP A 45 9.81 10.97 10.70
CA TRP A 45 10.02 10.41 12.03
C TRP A 45 11.44 9.88 12.21
N THR A 46 12.12 10.38 13.24
CA THR A 46 13.50 9.99 13.58
C THR A 46 13.59 8.57 14.14
N TRP A 47 12.52 8.08 14.78
CA TRP A 47 12.44 6.73 15.35
C TRP A 47 12.12 5.65 14.30
N PHE A 48 11.83 6.03 13.06
CA PHE A 48 11.32 5.11 12.06
C PHE A 48 12.36 4.07 11.62
N PRO A 49 12.03 2.76 11.64
CA PRO A 49 12.99 1.70 11.34
C PRO A 49 13.20 1.56 9.82
N ARG A 50 14.14 2.34 9.27
CA ARG A 50 14.46 2.41 7.83
C ARG A 50 15.02 1.12 7.22
N HIS A 51 15.43 0.17 8.05
CA HIS A 51 16.04 -1.09 7.63
C HIS A 51 15.00 -2.19 7.36
N LEU A 52 13.71 -1.95 7.67
CA LEU A 52 12.69 -2.95 7.41
C LEU A 52 12.40 -3.03 5.91
N ARG A 53 12.24 -4.25 5.42
CA ARG A 53 11.60 -4.52 4.14
C ARG A 53 10.23 -3.88 4.05
N HIS A 54 9.81 -3.51 2.86
CA HIS A 54 8.57 -2.77 2.68
C HIS A 54 7.90 -3.07 1.36
N ILE A 55 6.59 -2.88 1.35
CA ILE A 55 5.75 -2.84 0.16
C ILE A 55 4.92 -1.57 0.17
N GLY A 56 4.97 -0.83 -0.93
CA GLY A 56 4.23 0.39 -1.18
C GLY A 56 3.16 0.16 -2.25
N LEU A 57 2.03 0.83 -2.11
CA LEU A 57 0.93 0.78 -3.07
C LEU A 57 0.77 2.16 -3.73
N ALA A 58 0.83 2.18 -5.07
CA ALA A 58 0.66 3.37 -5.89
C ALA A 58 -0.44 3.17 -6.95
N SER A 59 -1.08 4.28 -7.31
CA SER A 59 -2.07 4.35 -8.40
C SER A 59 -1.34 4.54 -9.74
N PRO A 60 -1.87 4.04 -10.87
CA PRO A 60 -1.28 4.22 -12.20
C PRO A 60 -1.15 5.70 -12.59
N ASP A 61 -2.09 6.54 -12.18
CA ASP A 61 -2.04 8.00 -12.43
C ASP A 61 -0.84 8.70 -11.75
N ALA A 62 -0.27 8.07 -10.73
CA ALA A 62 0.86 8.61 -9.98
C ALA A 62 1.83 7.46 -9.62
N PRO A 63 2.53 6.91 -10.63
CA PRO A 63 3.18 5.61 -10.54
C PRO A 63 4.44 5.58 -9.68
N ASP A 64 4.89 6.75 -9.24
CA ASP A 64 6.02 6.95 -8.34
C ASP A 64 5.58 7.61 -7.01
N VAL A 65 4.28 7.81 -6.81
CA VAL A 65 3.68 8.37 -5.58
C VAL A 65 2.91 7.28 -4.85
N TYR A 66 3.62 6.54 -4.01
CA TYR A 66 3.06 5.52 -3.14
C TYR A 66 2.29 6.16 -1.99
N ARG A 67 0.99 5.83 -1.90
CA ARG A 67 0.05 6.44 -0.95
C ARG A 67 -0.01 5.67 0.37
N VAL A 68 0.26 4.37 0.32
CA VAL A 68 0.23 3.47 1.49
C VAL A 68 1.50 2.64 1.47
N TRP A 69 2.11 2.48 2.65
CA TRP A 69 3.30 1.65 2.84
C TRP A 69 3.08 0.70 4.02
N PHE A 70 3.45 -0.56 3.81
CA PHE A 70 3.61 -1.55 4.87
C PHE A 70 5.10 -1.77 5.07
N TRP A 71 5.55 -1.61 6.32
CA TRP A 71 6.93 -1.82 6.72
C TRP A 71 6.99 -3.02 7.65
N GLY A 72 7.75 -4.04 7.25
CA GLY A 72 7.53 -5.42 7.68
C GLY A 72 6.52 -6.13 6.79
N VAL A 73 6.46 -7.46 6.89
CA VAL A 73 5.48 -8.26 6.13
C VAL A 73 4.19 -8.25 6.94
N PRO A 74 3.08 -7.72 6.39
CA PRO A 74 1.79 -7.79 7.08
C PRO A 74 1.39 -9.26 7.19
N LYS A 75 1.24 -9.77 8.42
CA LYS A 75 0.88 -11.16 8.70
C LYS A 75 -0.19 -11.19 9.78
N GLY A 76 -1.03 -12.22 9.77
CA GLY A 76 -2.11 -12.31 10.76
C GLY A 76 -3.18 -11.26 10.52
N GLN A 77 -3.53 -10.47 11.53
CA GLN A 77 -4.57 -9.45 11.42
C GLN A 77 -4.26 -8.35 10.38
N GLU A 78 -2.98 -8.07 10.13
CA GLU A 78 -2.55 -7.07 9.15
C GLU A 78 -2.68 -7.53 7.69
N GLU A 79 -2.86 -8.82 7.43
CA GLU A 79 -3.11 -9.31 6.06
C GLU A 79 -4.38 -8.69 5.50
N GLY A 80 -5.47 -8.68 6.26
CA GLY A 80 -6.73 -8.05 5.85
C GLY A 80 -6.59 -6.55 5.57
N ALA A 81 -5.75 -5.84 6.33
CA ALA A 81 -5.47 -4.42 6.08
C ALA A 81 -4.71 -4.21 4.76
N PHE A 82 -3.78 -5.10 4.43
CA PHE A 82 -3.09 -5.12 3.13
C PHE A 82 -4.06 -5.39 1.99
N GLU A 83 -4.92 -6.41 2.12
CA GLU A 83 -5.92 -6.74 1.11
C GLU A 83 -6.88 -5.57 0.86
N GLU A 84 -7.42 -4.95 1.92
CA GLU A 84 -8.31 -3.80 1.80
C GLU A 84 -7.62 -2.60 1.15
N ALA A 85 -6.33 -2.36 1.43
CA ALA A 85 -5.57 -1.29 0.77
C ALA A 85 -5.37 -1.56 -0.72
N VAL A 86 -5.07 -2.81 -1.08
CA VAL A 86 -4.98 -3.27 -2.48
C VAL A 86 -6.32 -3.07 -3.18
N LEU A 87 -7.44 -3.44 -2.55
CA LEU A 87 -8.78 -3.29 -3.12
C LEU A 87 -9.19 -1.81 -3.25
N ALA A 88 -8.86 -0.97 -2.27
CA ALA A 88 -9.17 0.46 -2.31
C ALA A 88 -8.53 1.15 -3.52
N LEU A 89 -7.27 0.80 -3.81
CA LEU A 89 -6.53 1.35 -4.93
C LEU A 89 -6.87 0.66 -6.26
N GLY A 90 -6.92 -0.68 -6.28
CA GLY A 90 -7.17 -1.48 -7.48
C GLY A 90 -8.64 -1.53 -7.96
N ARG A 91 -9.60 -1.01 -7.18
CA ARG A 91 -11.01 -0.86 -7.61
C ARG A 91 -11.51 0.58 -7.62
N HIS A 92 -10.70 1.55 -7.18
CA HIS A 92 -11.16 2.90 -6.82
C HIS A 92 -12.42 2.90 -5.91
N ARG A 93 -12.63 1.86 -5.09
CA ARG A 93 -13.81 1.80 -4.23
C ARG A 93 -13.62 2.75 -3.06
N ARG A 94 -14.55 3.71 -2.91
CA ARG A 94 -14.66 4.51 -1.69
C ARG A 94 -15.03 3.58 -0.54
N GLN A 95 -14.08 3.32 0.36
CA GLN A 95 -14.33 2.57 1.59
C GLN A 95 -14.91 3.46 2.71
N LEU A 96 -14.74 4.78 2.61
CA LEU A 96 -15.25 5.73 3.59
C LEU A 96 -16.68 6.19 3.26
N PRO A 97 -17.58 6.31 4.25
CA PRO A 97 -18.84 7.03 4.10
C PRO A 97 -18.60 8.45 3.55
N LEU A 98 -19.50 8.91 2.66
CA LEU A 98 -19.37 10.20 1.98
C LEU A 98 -19.03 11.39 2.89
N PRO A 99 -19.66 11.56 4.08
CA PRO A 99 -19.34 12.69 4.95
C PRO A 99 -17.88 12.72 5.41
N ILE A 100 -17.30 11.55 5.68
CA ILE A 100 -15.92 11.41 6.14
C ILE A 100 -14.96 11.61 4.95
N ALA A 101 -15.28 11.03 3.80
CA ALA A 101 -14.48 11.19 2.59
C ALA A 101 -14.38 12.68 2.17
N ASP A 102 -15.47 13.44 2.28
CA ASP A 102 -15.48 14.87 1.96
C ASP A 102 -14.68 15.70 2.96
N GLN A 103 -14.66 15.32 4.24
CA GLN A 103 -13.79 15.96 5.23
C GLN A 103 -12.31 15.72 4.92
N VAL A 104 -11.93 14.47 4.61
CA VAL A 104 -10.54 14.13 4.24
C VAL A 104 -10.12 14.87 2.97
N ARG A 105 -11.01 15.03 1.98
CA ARG A 105 -10.73 15.79 0.75
C ARG A 105 -10.50 17.28 0.97
N ARG A 106 -11.04 17.85 2.05
CA ARG A 106 -10.86 19.27 2.40
C ARG A 106 -9.55 19.56 3.10
N LEU A 107 -8.76 18.52 3.43
CA LEU A 107 -7.42 18.71 3.97
C LEU A 107 -6.53 19.36 2.92
N THR A 108 -6.02 20.55 3.23
CA THR A 108 -5.12 21.31 2.35
C THR A 108 -3.64 21.04 2.66
N THR A 109 -3.35 20.43 3.81
CA THR A 109 -1.99 20.08 4.22
C THR A 109 -1.75 18.59 4.00
N PRO A 110 -0.64 18.20 3.34
CA PRO A 110 -0.24 16.80 3.28
C PRO A 110 -0.07 16.22 4.69
N LEU A 111 -0.74 15.11 4.97
CA LEU A 111 -0.59 14.38 6.23
C LEU A 111 0.25 13.13 5.99
N THR A 112 1.18 12.88 6.90
CA THR A 112 1.94 11.63 6.97
C THR A 112 1.58 10.96 8.29
N LEU A 113 1.07 9.73 8.23
CA LEU A 113 0.60 8.97 9.38
C LEU A 113 1.38 7.67 9.48
N ALA A 114 1.83 7.33 10.69
CA ALA A 114 2.40 6.03 11.00
C ALA A 114 1.51 5.33 12.02
N ILE A 115 1.12 4.10 11.71
CA ILE A 115 0.38 3.22 12.61
C ILE A 115 1.33 2.11 12.99
N LEU A 116 1.63 1.99 14.29
CA LEU A 116 2.45 0.91 14.81
C LEU A 116 1.52 -0.21 15.25
N THR A 117 1.72 -1.39 14.68
CA THR A 117 0.98 -2.59 15.07
C THR A 117 1.96 -3.69 15.46
N THR A 118 1.48 -4.64 16.24
CA THR A 118 2.20 -5.85 16.60
C THR A 118 1.51 -7.02 15.93
N PRO A 119 2.23 -7.92 15.24
CA PRO A 119 1.63 -9.09 14.63
C PRO A 119 0.81 -9.86 15.68
N GLY A 120 -0.47 -10.09 15.37
CA GLY A 120 -1.44 -10.77 16.24
C GLY A 120 -2.13 -11.92 15.54
#